data_AF-A0A2W6CPH8-F1
#
_entry.id   AF-A0A2W6CPH8-F1
#
_cell.length_a   1.000
_cell.length_b   1.000
_cell.length_c   1.000
_cell.angle_alpha   90.00
_cell.angle_beta   90.00
_cell.angle_gamma   90.00
#
_symmetry.space_group_name_H-M   'P 1'
#
loop_
_entity.id
_entity.type
_entity.pdbx_description
1 polymer ?
#
loop_
_entity_poly.entity_id
_entity_poly.type
_entity_poly.pdbx_seq_one_letter_code
_entity_poly.pdbx_strand_id
1 'polypeptide(L)'
;MEARRQAHLDLLGTTTELRAAIETTGLGHWPDMNVRLATIQQRAVSAGLYASRVALLSPDTADVAFKLASAASRLAATTAQYTNMARNQNDQFLAGQITRPIDLTEFDGHIERFARAAAQDSREVTALPVVNPLPTDQGA
;
A
#
# COMPACT_ATOMS: atom_id res chain seq x y z
N MET A 1 1.53 -18.64 8.09
CA MET A 1 1.47 -17.60 9.14
C MET A 1 2.37 -16.42 8.76
N GLU A 2 3.69 -16.60 8.76
CA GLU A 2 4.62 -15.48 8.51
C GLU A 2 4.48 -14.85 7.11
N ALA A 3 4.40 -15.66 6.05
CA ALA A 3 4.29 -15.15 4.68
C ALA A 3 3.05 -14.28 4.45
N ARG A 4 1.94 -14.59 5.13
CA ARG A 4 0.69 -13.85 5.05
C ARG A 4 0.79 -12.51 5.79
N ARG A 5 1.24 -12.56 7.04
CA ARG A 5 1.52 -11.36 7.84
C ARG A 5 2.49 -10.43 7.11
N GLN A 6 3.55 -10.98 6.53
CA GLN A 6 4.51 -10.22 5.75
C GLN A 6 3.86 -9.57 4.53
N ALA A 7 2.99 -10.27 3.79
CA ALA A 7 2.27 -9.68 2.65
C ALA A 7 1.37 -8.51 3.07
N HIS A 8 0.70 -8.60 4.23
CA HIS A 8 -0.08 -7.48 4.77
C HIS A 8 0.82 -6.29 5.14
N LEU A 9 1.95 -6.56 5.81
CA LEU A 9 2.92 -5.52 6.19
C LEU A 9 3.57 -4.86 4.97
N ASP A 10 3.92 -5.63 3.94
CA ASP A 10 4.50 -5.11 2.68
C ASP A 10 3.52 -4.14 2.00
N LEU A 11 2.23 -4.50 1.93
CA LEU A 11 1.21 -3.63 1.33
C LEU A 11 0.98 -2.36 2.16
N LEU A 12 0.90 -2.47 3.50
CA LEU A 12 0.77 -1.31 4.38
C LEU A 12 2.00 -0.40 4.33
N GLY A 13 3.20 -0.99 4.30
CA GLY A 13 4.46 -0.28 4.19
C GLY A 13 4.53 0.54 2.91
N THR A 14 4.36 -0.11 1.75
CA THR A 14 4.47 0.60 0.46
C THR A 14 3.41 1.69 0.28
N THR A 15 2.21 1.51 0.85
CA THR A 15 1.13 2.51 0.73
C THR A 15 1.34 3.69 1.66
N THR A 16 1.90 3.46 2.86
CA THR A 16 2.35 4.52 3.76
C THR A 16 3.50 5.31 3.14
N GLU A 17 4.45 4.63 2.51
CA GLU A 17 5.57 5.28 1.80
C GLU A 17 5.09 6.08 0.59
N LEU A 18 4.10 5.58 -0.16
CA LEU A 18 3.46 6.33 -1.24
C LEU A 18 2.82 7.63 -0.71
N ARG A 19 2.08 7.54 0.40
CA ARG A 19 1.45 8.69 1.06
C ARG A 19 2.50 9.77 1.38
N ALA A 20 3.57 9.37 2.07
CA ALA A 20 4.64 10.27 2.45
C ALA A 20 5.38 10.86 1.24
N ALA A 21 5.60 10.06 0.19
CA ALA A 21 6.23 10.54 -1.05
C ALA A 21 5.37 11.62 -1.74
N ILE A 22 4.04 11.45 -1.79
CA ILE A 22 3.12 12.45 -2.35
C ILE A 22 3.12 13.72 -1.48
N GLU A 23 2.95 13.59 -0.16
CA GLU A 23 2.94 14.72 0.76
C GLU A 23 4.22 15.55 0.65
N THR A 24 5.38 14.89 0.73
CA THR A 24 6.67 15.58 0.64
C THR A 24 6.89 16.22 -0.73
N THR A 25 6.48 15.56 -1.81
CA THR A 25 6.55 16.13 -3.17
C THR A 25 5.63 17.34 -3.32
N GLY A 26 4.49 17.37 -2.62
CA GLY A 26 3.54 18.48 -2.61
C GLY A 26 3.98 19.72 -1.84
N LEU A 27 5.08 19.68 -1.07
CA LEU A 27 5.53 20.82 -0.24
C LEU A 27 6.14 21.98 -1.03
N GLY A 28 6.45 21.81 -2.32
CA GLY A 28 6.99 22.92 -3.10
C GLY A 28 7.60 22.52 -4.43
N HIS A 29 8.55 23.36 -4.85
CA HIS A 29 9.31 23.17 -6.08
C HIS A 29 10.55 22.30 -5.82
N TRP A 30 10.73 21.30 -6.67
CA TRP A 30 11.82 20.33 -6.56
C TRP A 30 12.69 20.35 -7.81
N PRO A 31 14.03 20.34 -7.67
CA PRO A 31 14.95 20.26 -8.81
C PRO A 31 14.97 18.87 -9.47
N ASP A 32 14.55 17.84 -8.74
CA ASP A 32 14.56 16.43 -9.11
C ASP A 32 13.14 15.85 -9.27
N MET A 33 12.18 16.67 -9.71
CA MET A 33 10.76 16.32 -9.72
C MET A 33 10.46 15.05 -10.54
N ASN A 34 11.19 14.81 -11.63
CA ASN A 34 11.05 13.57 -12.40
C ASN A 34 11.39 12.31 -11.60
N VAL A 35 12.40 12.37 -10.73
CA VAL A 35 12.79 11.25 -9.86
C VAL A 35 11.71 11.00 -8.83
N ARG A 36 11.17 12.06 -8.23
CA ARG A 36 10.07 11.98 -7.25
C ARG A 36 8.81 11.36 -7.84
N LEU A 37 8.42 11.80 -9.04
CA LEU A 37 7.31 11.20 -9.77
C LEU A 37 7.56 9.72 -10.09
N ALA A 38 8.78 9.36 -10.47
CA ALA A 38 9.15 7.96 -10.70
C ALA A 38 9.06 7.12 -9.41
N THR A 39 9.50 7.65 -8.26
CA THR A 39 9.35 7.00 -6.96
C THR A 39 7.88 6.80 -6.59
N ILE A 40 7.03 7.82 -6.76
CA ILE A 40 5.59 7.74 -6.54
C ILE A 40 4.96 6.64 -7.40
N GLN A 41 5.29 6.63 -8.70
CA GLN A 41 4.81 5.61 -9.62
C GLN A 41 5.28 4.20 -9.23
N GLN A 42 6.56 4.05 -8.85
CA GLN A 42 7.12 2.78 -8.42
C GLN A 42 6.40 2.24 -7.18
N ARG A 43 6.11 3.09 -6.20
CA ARG A 43 5.36 2.69 -4.98
C ARG A 43 3.93 2.26 -5.29
N ALA A 44 3.25 2.93 -6.22
CA ALA A 44 1.93 2.50 -6.67
C ALA A 44 1.96 1.13 -7.38
N VAL A 45 2.97 0.88 -8.22
CA VAL A 45 3.18 -0.44 -8.85
C VAL A 45 3.47 -1.51 -7.80
N SER A 46 4.33 -1.22 -6.82
CA SER A 46 4.59 -2.13 -5.69
C SER A 46 3.33 -2.45 -4.90
N ALA A 47 2.44 -1.48 -4.68
CA ALA A 47 1.14 -1.74 -4.04
C ALA A 47 0.29 -2.76 -4.82
N GLY A 48 0.27 -2.69 -6.17
CA GLY A 48 -0.39 -3.69 -7.00
C GLY A 48 0.21 -5.10 -6.86
N LEU A 49 1.55 -5.19 -6.83
CA LEU A 49 2.25 -6.45 -6.62
C LEU A 49 1.92 -7.06 -5.25
N TYR A 50 1.99 -6.27 -4.18
CA TYR A 50 1.70 -6.75 -2.84
C TYR A 50 0.22 -7.06 -2.62
N ALA A 51 -0.71 -6.32 -3.22
CA ALA A 51 -2.13 -6.67 -3.20
C ALA A 51 -2.40 -8.03 -3.86
N SER A 52 -1.72 -8.32 -4.98
CA SER A 52 -1.79 -9.64 -5.63
C SER A 52 -1.26 -10.75 -4.72
N ARG A 53 -0.16 -10.48 -4.00
CA ARG A 53 0.40 -11.40 -3.00
C ARG A 53 -0.55 -11.63 -1.82
N VAL A 54 -1.21 -10.57 -1.35
CA VAL A 54 -2.24 -10.66 -0.30
C VAL A 54 -3.41 -11.51 -0.78
N ALA A 55 -3.92 -11.29 -2.00
CA ALA A 55 -5.01 -12.07 -2.55
C ALA A 55 -4.69 -13.57 -2.64
N LEU A 56 -3.45 -13.92 -2.94
CA LEU A 56 -2.98 -15.31 -2.98
C LEU A 56 -2.91 -15.97 -1.59
N LEU A 57 -2.60 -15.20 -0.54
CA LEU A 57 -2.29 -15.73 0.81
C LEU A 57 -3.42 -15.52 1.84
N SER A 58 -4.29 -14.54 1.61
CA SER A 58 -5.46 -14.15 2.40
C SER A 58 -6.61 -13.73 1.48
N PRO A 59 -7.33 -14.70 0.88
CA PRO A 59 -8.47 -14.42 0.00
C PRO A 59 -9.53 -13.51 0.65
N ASP A 60 -9.76 -13.64 1.95
CA ASP A 60 -10.75 -12.85 2.70
C ASP A 60 -10.41 -11.35 2.73
N THR A 61 -9.13 -11.00 2.54
CA THR A 61 -8.65 -9.61 2.47
C THR A 61 -8.36 -9.14 1.05
N ALA A 62 -8.57 -9.98 0.03
CA ALA A 62 -8.18 -9.70 -1.35
C ALA A 62 -8.87 -8.46 -1.94
N ASP A 63 -10.20 -8.35 -1.78
CA ASP A 63 -10.98 -7.24 -2.34
C ASP A 63 -10.52 -5.89 -1.78
N VAL A 64 -10.34 -5.80 -0.46
CA VAL A 64 -9.86 -4.58 0.19
C VAL A 64 -8.41 -4.24 -0.18
N ALA A 65 -7.55 -5.25 -0.37
CA ALA A 65 -6.19 -5.06 -0.85
C ALA A 65 -6.16 -4.50 -2.29
N PHE A 66 -6.98 -5.03 -3.20
CA PHE A 66 -7.08 -4.55 -4.57
C PHE A 66 -7.66 -3.14 -4.68
N LYS A 67 -8.66 -2.81 -3.84
CA LYS A 67 -9.19 -1.44 -3.75
C LYS A 67 -8.12 -0.45 -3.32
N LEU A 68 -7.31 -0.80 -2.31
CA LEU A 68 -6.18 0.00 -1.88
C LEU A 68 -5.12 0.20 -2.99
N ALA A 69 -4.73 -0.87 -3.69
CA ALA A 69 -3.78 -0.78 -4.81
C ALA A 69 -4.33 0.05 -5.99
N SER A 70 -5.64 -0.03 -6.23
CA SER A 70 -6.30 0.77 -7.26
C SER A 70 -6.30 2.26 -6.90
N ALA A 71 -6.56 2.60 -5.63
CA ALA A 71 -6.47 3.96 -5.12
C ALA A 71 -5.03 4.50 -5.19
N ALA A 72 -4.03 3.67 -4.85
CA ALA A 72 -2.62 4.02 -5.01
C ALA A 72 -2.25 4.39 -6.46
N SER A 73 -2.73 3.58 -7.42
CA SER A 73 -2.51 3.83 -8.85
C SER A 73 -3.15 5.13 -9.33
N ARG A 74 -4.40 5.40 -8.89
CA ARG A 74 -5.08 6.66 -9.20
C ARG A 74 -4.33 7.86 -8.62
N LEU A 75 -3.88 7.78 -7.37
CA LEU A 75 -3.11 8.84 -6.73
C LEU A 75 -1.81 9.16 -7.47
N ALA A 76 -1.05 8.14 -7.88
CA ALA A 76 0.17 8.34 -8.65
C ALA A 76 -0.12 9.03 -9.99
N ALA A 77 -1.17 8.59 -10.70
CA ALA A 77 -1.61 9.20 -11.96
C ALA A 77 -2.06 10.65 -11.77
N THR A 78 -2.87 10.95 -10.75
CA THR A 78 -3.30 12.31 -10.40
C THR A 78 -2.11 13.20 -10.03
N THR A 79 -1.15 12.67 -9.27
CA THR A 79 0.06 13.41 -8.90
C THR A 79 0.88 13.81 -10.12
N ALA A 80 1.07 12.88 -11.06
CA ALA A 80 1.73 13.17 -12.33
C ALA A 80 0.94 14.21 -13.16
N GLN A 81 -0.38 14.06 -13.23
CA GLN A 81 -1.26 14.97 -13.95
C GLN A 81 -1.21 16.40 -13.39
N TYR A 82 -1.11 16.54 -12.07
CA TYR A 82 -1.10 17.84 -11.40
C TYR A 82 0.30 18.46 -11.32
N THR A 83 1.33 17.75 -11.78
CA THR A 83 2.70 18.25 -11.79
C THR A 83 2.99 19.04 -13.05
N ASN A 84 3.52 20.25 -12.86
CA ASN A 84 4.11 21.01 -13.95
C ASN A 84 5.63 20.86 -13.91
N MET A 85 6.20 20.44 -15.04
CA MET A 85 7.63 20.21 -15.21
C MET A 85 8.27 21.42 -15.90
N ALA A 86 9.32 21.96 -15.30
CA ALA A 86 10.21 22.92 -15.96
C ALA A 86 11.28 22.13 -16.74
N ARG A 87 11.29 22.25 -18.07
CA ARG A 87 12.39 21.73 -18.88
C ARG A 87 13.60 22.65 -18.74
N ASN A 88 14.69 22.14 -18.19
CA ASN A 88 16.01 22.71 -18.42
C ASN A 88 16.69 21.93 -19.54
N GLN A 89 17.26 22.61 -20.53
CA GLN A 89 17.76 21.98 -21.76
C GLN A 89 19.03 21.13 -21.55
N ASN A 90 19.66 21.18 -20.36
CA ASN A 90 20.96 20.56 -20.09
C ASN A 90 21.04 19.73 -18.80
N ASP A 91 19.94 19.54 -18.05
CA ASP A 91 19.98 18.82 -16.78
C ASP A 91 19.46 17.38 -16.93
N GLN A 92 20.16 16.43 -16.28
CA GLN A 92 19.72 15.05 -16.12
C GLN A 92 18.40 14.95 -15.33
N PHE A 93 18.12 15.97 -14.52
CA PHE A 93 16.92 16.09 -13.71
C PHE A 93 16.00 17.17 -14.26
N LEU A 94 14.70 16.96 -14.12
CA LEU A 94 13.70 17.93 -14.51
C LEU A 94 13.06 18.49 -13.25
N ALA A 95 13.20 19.80 -13.08
CA ALA A 95 12.59 20.51 -11.99
C ALA A 95 11.07 20.62 -12.17
N GLY A 96 10.33 20.84 -11.10
CA GLY A 96 8.87 20.95 -11.19
C GLY A 96 8.19 21.10 -9.84
N GLN A 97 6.88 21.24 -9.88
CA GLN A 97 6.05 21.32 -8.67
C GLN A 97 4.65 20.78 -8.93
N ILE A 98 4.02 20.24 -7.89
CA ILE A 98 2.59 19.94 -7.91
C ILE A 98 1.83 21.28 -7.88
N THR A 99 0.96 21.50 -8.86
CA THR A 99 0.24 22.77 -9.06
C THR A 99 -1.13 22.82 -8.39
N ARG A 100 -1.62 21.68 -7.90
CA ARG A 100 -2.93 21.52 -7.28
C ARG A 100 -2.82 20.57 -6.09
N PRO A 101 -3.53 20.82 -4.98
CA PRO A 101 -3.56 19.89 -3.85
C PRO A 101 -3.97 18.48 -4.31
N ILE A 102 -3.29 17.47 -3.77
CA ILE A 102 -3.65 16.06 -3.97
C ILE A 102 -4.58 15.66 -2.83
N ASP A 103 -5.79 15.23 -3.16
CA ASP A 103 -6.73 14.69 -2.17
C ASP A 103 -6.34 13.25 -1.82
N LEU A 104 -6.01 13.03 -0.54
CA LEU A 104 -5.63 11.72 -0.01
C LEU A 104 -6.79 10.98 0.66
N THR A 105 -7.97 11.59 0.76
CA THR A 105 -9.09 11.10 1.58
C THR A 105 -9.53 9.68 1.21
N GLU A 106 -9.70 9.41 -0.10
CA GLU A 106 -10.11 8.09 -0.58
C GLU A 106 -9.05 7.03 -0.22
N PHE A 107 -7.78 7.36 -0.42
CA PHE A 107 -6.65 6.47 -0.20
C PHE A 107 -6.43 6.16 1.27
N ASP A 108 -6.44 7.18 2.13
CA ASP A 108 -6.31 7.03 3.58
C ASP A 108 -7.46 6.14 4.12
N GLY A 109 -8.69 6.34 3.62
CA GLY A 109 -9.82 5.48 3.94
C GLY A 109 -9.65 4.03 3.48
N HIS A 110 -8.87 3.75 2.42
CA HIS A 110 -8.54 2.38 2.02
C HIS A 110 -7.42 1.77 2.85
N ILE A 111 -6.42 2.55 3.28
CA ILE A 111 -5.36 2.11 4.20
C ILE A 111 -6.01 1.65 5.51
N GLU A 112 -6.90 2.45 6.09
CA GLU A 112 -7.58 2.11 7.35
C GLU A 112 -8.43 0.83 7.24
N ARG A 113 -9.19 0.70 6.15
CA ARG A 113 -10.01 -0.50 5.90
C ARG A 113 -9.13 -1.75 5.75
N PHE A 114 -8.01 -1.64 5.05
CA PHE A 114 -7.08 -2.75 4.88
C PHE A 114 -6.39 -3.12 6.20
N ALA A 115 -5.92 -2.13 6.97
CA ALA A 115 -5.29 -2.35 8.27
C ALA A 115 -6.24 -3.07 9.24
N ARG A 116 -7.53 -2.70 9.25
CA ARG A 116 -8.56 -3.37 10.05
C ARG A 116 -8.76 -4.82 9.61
N ALA A 117 -8.86 -5.08 8.31
CA ALA A 117 -9.01 -6.43 7.77
C ALA A 117 -7.80 -7.32 8.10
N ALA A 118 -6.58 -6.80 7.94
CA ALA A 118 -5.34 -7.52 8.28
C ALA A 118 -5.26 -7.88 9.78
N ALA A 119 -5.73 -6.99 10.66
CA ALA A 119 -5.79 -7.25 12.10
C ALA A 119 -6.84 -8.32 12.46
N GLN A 120 -7.96 -8.39 11.72
CA GLN A 120 -9.00 -9.40 11.91
C GLN A 120 -8.53 -10.78 11.43
N ASP A 121 -7.93 -10.87 10.24
CA ASP A 121 -7.37 -12.11 9.69
C ASP A 121 -6.33 -12.71 10.65
N SER A 122 -5.47 -11.87 11.25
CA SER A 122 -4.48 -12.31 12.24
C SER A 122 -5.11 -12.91 13.52
N ARG A 123 -6.31 -12.46 13.92
CA ARG A 123 -6.99 -12.96 15.14
C ARG A 123 -7.66 -14.31 14.90
N GLU A 124 -8.27 -14.51 13.74
CA GLU A 124 -8.94 -15.78 13.41
C GLU A 124 -7.96 -16.96 13.37
N VAL A 125 -6.73 -16.74 12.89
CA VAL A 125 -5.71 -17.79 12.89
C VAL A 125 -5.23 -18.16 14.30
N THR A 126 -5.34 -17.25 15.27
CA THR A 126 -4.95 -17.52 16.67
C THR A 126 -6.05 -18.24 17.45
N ALA A 127 -7.29 -18.26 16.93
CA ALA A 127 -8.47 -18.78 17.61
C ALA A 127 -8.83 -20.24 17.26
N LEU A 128 -7.96 -20.98 16.57
CA LEU A 128 -8.21 -22.38 16.25
C LEU A 128 -8.39 -23.21 17.54
N PRO A 129 -9.43 -24.05 17.64
CA PRO A 129 -9.68 -24.83 18.83
C PRO A 129 -8.58 -25.88 19.01
N VAL A 130 -7.94 -25.89 20.19
CA VAL A 130 -7.15 -27.02 20.65
C VAL A 130 -8.10 -28.22 20.71
N VAL A 131 -7.93 -29.16 19.78
CA VAL A 131 -8.59 -30.47 19.86
C VAL A 131 -8.03 -31.14 21.11
N ASN A 132 -8.78 -31.09 22.21
CA ASN A 132 -8.44 -31.86 23.41
C ASN A 132 -8.39 -33.34 23.02
N PRO A 133 -7.26 -34.05 23.25
CA PRO A 133 -7.25 -35.49 23.07
C PRO A 133 -8.28 -36.11 24.01
N LEU A 134 -9.14 -36.97 23.45
CA LEU A 134 -10.06 -37.82 24.22
C LEU A 134 -9.28 -38.53 25.33
N PRO A 135 -9.79 -38.58 26.57
CA PRO A 135 -9.20 -39.42 27.59
C PRO A 135 -9.32 -40.88 27.13
N THR A 136 -8.19 -41.48 26.78
CA THR A 136 -8.03 -42.93 26.85
C THR A 136 -8.13 -43.29 28.32
N ASP A 137 -9.29 -43.76 28.75
CA ASP A 137 -9.34 -44.56 29.96
C ASP A 137 -9.28 -46.04 29.59
N GLN A 138 -8.17 -46.63 30.00
CA GLN A 138 -7.87 -48.04 29.98
C GLN A 138 -8.27 -48.62 31.34
N GLY A 139 -8.97 -49.75 31.33
CA GLY A 139 -9.13 -50.62 32.50
C GLY A 139 -10.60 -50.82 32.88
N ALA A 140 -11.09 -52.03 33.17
CA ALA A 140 -10.51 -53.37 33.17
C ALA A 140 -11.66 -54.37 32.97
#